data_AF-A0A099J224-F1
#
_entry.id   AF-A0A099J224-F1
#
_cell.length_a   1.000
_cell.length_b   1.000
_cell.length_c   1.000
_cell.angle_alpha   90.00
_cell.angle_beta   90.00
_cell.angle_gamma   90.00
#
_symmetry.space_group_name_H-M   'P 1'
#
loop_
_entity.id
_entity.type
_entity.pdbx_description
1 polymer ?
#
loop_
_entity_poly.entity_id
_entity_poly.type
_entity_poly.pdbx_seq_one_letter_code
_entity_poly.pdbx_strand_id
1 'polypeptide(L)'
;MIDPVTESTTTVATRSRRWGSWYVAEHRFRVMRSYAQTVVVTAIGNPLIYLYAMGVGLATLVDGNLGGAGVNGVSYLVFVAPALLASAAIAVASEEFSYPIMLGFKWNPVFFGMNASSIQPGQIINGIVISVAVRMLVTCVIYYVFMLLFGAVPGPLGFLTVPVALLTGLAFGALFMAYTATLKDDTGQLAMVMRFIILPMTLFSGTFFPLDVLPPYLQWIGWISPLWHGTELSRVFAYGMPEPLWLSVVHVVYLTGLLALGWILARRITVGRLNT
;
A
#
# COMPACT_ATOMS: atom_id res chain seq x y z
N MET A 1 -13.15 43.81 25.49
CA MET A 1 -12.36 42.87 26.31
C MET A 1 -12.92 41.49 25.99
N ILE A 2 -12.20 40.70 25.19
CA ILE A 2 -12.64 39.34 24.84
C ILE A 2 -12.41 38.47 26.08
N ASP A 3 -13.40 37.66 26.45
CA ASP A 3 -13.32 36.78 27.62
C ASP A 3 -12.14 35.80 27.44
N PRO A 4 -11.27 35.56 28.44
CA PRO A 4 -10.14 34.63 28.31
C PRO A 4 -10.56 33.20 27.89
N VAL A 5 -11.81 32.80 28.19
CA VAL A 5 -12.38 31.54 27.73
C VAL A 5 -12.64 31.54 26.22
N THR A 6 -13.09 32.67 25.65
CA THR A 6 -13.31 32.78 24.19
C THR A 6 -11.99 32.86 23.41
N GLU A 7 -10.96 33.46 23.99
CA GLU A 7 -9.61 33.51 23.41
C GLU A 7 -8.92 32.12 23.42
N SER A 8 -9.06 31.36 24.51
CA SER A 8 -8.55 29.98 24.58
C SER A 8 -9.29 29.02 23.64
N THR A 9 -10.60 29.16 23.45
CA THR A 9 -11.36 28.31 22.50
C THR A 9 -11.02 28.62 21.04
N THR A 10 -10.83 29.90 20.68
CA THR A 10 -10.43 30.28 19.31
C THR A 10 -8.99 29.86 18.97
N THR A 11 -8.06 29.91 19.92
CA THR A 11 -6.68 29.42 19.74
C THR A 11 -6.60 27.90 19.59
N VAL A 12 -7.39 27.13 20.35
CA VAL A 12 -7.49 25.67 20.19
C VAL A 12 -8.12 25.30 18.85
N ALA A 13 -9.19 25.99 18.44
CA ALA A 13 -9.84 25.77 17.15
C ALA A 13 -8.92 26.07 15.96
N THR A 14 -8.12 27.13 16.02
CA THR A 14 -7.16 27.49 14.96
C THR A 14 -6.00 26.50 14.87
N ARG A 15 -5.48 25.99 16.00
CA ARG A 15 -4.43 24.96 16.00
C ARG A 15 -4.91 23.63 15.44
N SER A 16 -6.12 23.21 15.81
CA SER A 16 -6.75 21.99 15.28
C SER A 16 -6.98 22.07 13.76
N ARG A 17 -7.38 23.23 13.24
CA ARG A 17 -7.51 23.47 11.79
C ARG A 17 -6.18 23.33 11.02
N ARG A 18 -5.03 23.55 11.67
CA ARG A 18 -3.71 23.43 11.03
C ARG A 18 -3.07 22.05 11.22
N TRP A 19 -3.25 21.42 12.38
CA TRP A 19 -2.54 20.19 12.77
C TRP A 19 -3.45 18.96 12.93
N GLY A 20 -4.75 19.07 12.65
CA GLY A 20 -5.74 17.99 12.84
C GLY A 20 -5.36 16.67 12.18
N SER A 21 -4.76 16.70 10.98
CA SER A 21 -4.28 15.47 10.32
C SER A 21 -3.18 14.78 11.10
N TRP A 22 -2.27 15.54 11.70
CA TRP A 22 -1.20 14.99 12.52
C TRP A 22 -1.74 14.42 13.83
N TYR A 23 -2.70 15.08 14.47
CA TYR A 23 -3.34 14.54 15.69
C TYR A 23 -4.07 13.22 15.42
N VAL A 24 -4.75 13.10 14.27
CA VAL A 24 -5.36 11.83 13.86
C VAL A 24 -4.30 10.76 13.60
N ALA A 25 -3.20 11.12 12.92
CA ALA A 25 -2.08 10.20 12.71
C ALA A 25 -1.44 9.75 14.04
N GLU A 26 -1.25 10.66 14.98
CA GLU A 26 -0.72 10.37 16.32
C GLU A 26 -1.64 9.43 17.09
N HIS A 27 -2.95 9.69 17.08
CA HIS A 27 -3.94 8.77 17.65
C HIS A 27 -3.80 7.38 17.04
N ARG A 28 -3.68 7.29 15.71
CA ARG A 28 -3.47 6.02 15.01
C ARG A 28 -2.17 5.34 15.38
N PHE A 29 -1.06 6.05 15.55
CA PHE A 29 0.21 5.49 16.02
C PHE A 29 0.10 4.94 17.45
N ARG A 30 -0.62 5.63 18.33
CA ARG A 30 -0.87 5.15 19.70
C ARG A 30 -1.70 3.87 19.71
N VAL A 31 -2.72 3.79 18.86
CA VAL A 31 -3.50 2.56 18.66
C VAL A 31 -2.60 1.46 18.07
N MET A 32 -1.75 1.78 17.09
CA MET A 32 -0.83 0.82 16.48
C MET A 32 0.19 0.24 17.46
N ARG A 33 0.60 1.03 18.46
CA ARG A 33 1.53 0.58 19.51
C ARG A 33 1.01 -0.63 20.28
N SER A 34 -0.31 -0.78 20.45
CA SER A 34 -0.87 -1.92 21.19
C SER A 34 -0.70 -3.25 20.45
N TYR A 35 -0.59 -3.22 19.12
CA TYR A 35 -0.38 -4.41 18.28
C TYR A 35 0.94 -4.35 17.49
N ALA A 36 1.88 -3.49 17.89
CA ALA A 36 3.15 -3.29 17.19
C ALA A 36 3.99 -4.57 17.12
N GLN A 37 3.96 -5.41 18.17
CA GLN A 37 4.63 -6.70 18.16
C GLN A 37 4.10 -7.59 17.03
N THR A 38 2.78 -7.66 16.87
CA THR A 38 2.15 -8.41 15.78
C THR A 38 2.55 -7.85 14.42
N VAL A 39 2.56 -6.52 14.25
CA VAL A 39 3.01 -5.88 13.01
C VAL A 39 4.46 -6.25 12.68
N VAL A 40 5.37 -6.15 13.64
CA VAL A 40 6.80 -6.42 13.43
C VAL A 40 7.03 -7.90 13.14
N VAL A 41 6.41 -8.79 13.92
CA VAL A 41 6.54 -10.24 13.71
C VAL A 41 6.02 -10.62 12.32
N THR A 42 4.88 -10.11 11.88
CA THR A 42 4.35 -10.36 10.53
C THR A 42 5.22 -9.73 9.45
N ALA A 43 5.73 -8.50 9.66
CA ALA A 43 6.60 -7.82 8.72
C ALA A 43 7.96 -8.49 8.53
N ILE A 44 8.44 -9.25 9.52
CA ILE A 44 9.66 -10.06 9.44
C ILE A 44 9.34 -11.47 8.90
N GLY A 45 8.29 -12.10 9.45
CA GLY A 45 7.92 -13.48 9.13
C GLY A 45 7.53 -13.66 7.68
N ASN A 46 6.73 -12.75 7.12
CA ASN A 46 6.29 -12.83 5.73
C ASN A 46 7.46 -12.84 4.73
N PRO A 47 8.35 -11.81 4.68
CA PRO A 47 9.48 -11.84 3.75
C PRO A 47 10.40 -13.02 4.01
N LEU A 48 10.67 -13.36 5.27
CA LEU A 48 11.54 -14.49 5.58
C LEU A 48 10.97 -15.79 5.01
N ILE A 49 9.69 -16.09 5.25
CA ILE A 49 9.05 -17.31 4.75
C ILE A 49 8.98 -17.29 3.23
N TYR A 50 8.50 -16.19 2.62
CA TYR A 50 8.32 -16.12 1.17
C TYR A 50 9.64 -16.13 0.42
N LEU A 51 10.63 -15.31 0.82
CA LEU A 51 11.93 -15.26 0.15
C LEU A 51 12.74 -16.54 0.40
N TYR A 52 12.63 -17.15 1.58
CA TYR A 52 13.24 -18.46 1.81
C TYR A 52 12.59 -19.55 0.95
N ALA A 53 11.26 -19.62 0.92
CA ALA A 53 10.54 -20.59 0.09
C ALA A 53 10.84 -20.40 -1.40
N MET A 54 10.91 -19.15 -1.88
CA MET A 54 11.23 -18.86 -3.27
C MET A 54 12.71 -19.05 -3.59
N GLY A 55 13.63 -18.64 -2.70
CA GLY A 55 15.07 -18.68 -2.93
C GLY A 55 15.71 -20.04 -2.75
N VAL A 56 15.27 -20.81 -1.75
CA VAL A 56 15.80 -22.16 -1.49
C VAL A 56 14.91 -23.23 -2.12
N GLY A 57 13.59 -23.05 -2.06
CA GLY A 57 12.63 -24.05 -2.56
C GLY A 57 12.40 -23.98 -4.07
N LEU A 58 11.94 -22.84 -4.58
CA LEU A 58 11.48 -22.75 -5.97
C LEU A 58 12.58 -22.37 -6.96
N ALA A 59 13.53 -21.49 -6.59
CA ALA A 59 14.62 -21.07 -7.46
C ALA A 59 15.53 -22.25 -7.83
N THR A 60 15.79 -23.17 -6.90
CA THR A 60 16.57 -24.40 -7.18
C THR A 60 15.90 -25.31 -8.20
N LEU A 61 14.56 -25.34 -8.23
CA LEU A 61 13.78 -26.10 -9.21
C LEU A 61 13.66 -25.36 -10.55
N VAL A 62 13.43 -24.05 -10.52
CA VAL A 62 13.18 -23.24 -11.72
C VAL A 62 14.49 -22.96 -12.46
N ASP A 63 15.53 -22.51 -11.76
CA ASP A 63 16.84 -22.23 -12.37
C ASP A 63 17.51 -23.52 -12.87
N GLY A 64 17.21 -24.67 -12.23
CA GLY A 64 17.64 -25.99 -12.70
C GLY A 64 16.94 -26.47 -13.97
N ASN A 65 15.69 -26.07 -14.20
CA ASN A 65 14.89 -26.48 -15.38
C ASN A 65 14.99 -25.48 -16.55
N LEU A 66 15.21 -24.19 -16.29
CA LEU A 66 15.34 -23.14 -17.31
C LEU A 66 16.79 -22.99 -17.83
N GLY A 67 17.73 -23.74 -17.28
CA GLY A 67 19.16 -23.51 -17.48
C GLY A 67 19.60 -22.21 -16.79
N GLY A 68 20.91 -22.02 -16.61
CA GLY A 68 21.49 -20.91 -15.83
C GLY A 68 21.15 -19.47 -16.25
N ALA A 69 20.23 -19.26 -17.20
CA ALA A 69 19.67 -17.98 -17.60
C ALA A 69 18.43 -17.55 -16.78
N GLY A 70 17.82 -18.43 -15.99
CA GLY A 70 16.68 -18.10 -15.11
C GLY A 70 15.48 -17.48 -15.86
N VAL A 71 14.79 -16.52 -15.23
CA VAL A 71 13.66 -15.77 -15.84
C VAL A 71 14.19 -14.46 -16.41
N ASN A 72 14.09 -14.26 -17.73
CA ASN A 72 14.57 -13.05 -18.41
C ASN A 72 16.05 -12.71 -18.13
N GLY A 73 16.91 -13.72 -17.94
CA GLY A 73 18.36 -13.53 -17.73
C GLY A 73 18.78 -13.31 -16.27
N VAL A 74 17.83 -13.37 -15.31
CA VAL A 74 18.11 -13.26 -13.86
C VAL A 74 17.57 -14.46 -13.11
N SER A 75 18.13 -14.76 -11.92
CA SER A 75 17.60 -15.84 -11.08
C SER A 75 16.14 -15.59 -10.71
N TYR A 76 15.37 -16.67 -10.54
CA TYR A 76 13.96 -16.55 -10.18
C TYR A 76 13.73 -15.70 -8.92
N LEU A 77 14.63 -15.79 -7.94
CA LEU A 77 14.60 -15.01 -6.71
C LEU A 77 14.73 -13.49 -6.99
N VAL A 78 15.66 -13.08 -7.85
CA VAL A 78 15.86 -11.68 -8.25
C VAL A 78 14.63 -11.15 -9.02
N PHE A 79 13.98 -12.00 -9.80
CA PHE A 79 12.77 -11.65 -10.54
C PHE A 79 11.54 -11.46 -9.63
N VAL A 80 11.33 -12.36 -8.66
CA VAL A 80 10.11 -12.43 -7.85
C VAL A 80 10.15 -11.48 -6.64
N ALA A 81 11.32 -11.25 -6.05
CA ALA A 81 11.44 -10.49 -4.81
C ALA A 81 10.91 -9.04 -4.89
N PRO A 82 11.18 -8.25 -5.95
CA PRO A 82 10.59 -6.90 -6.10
C PRO A 82 9.06 -6.92 -6.21
N ALA A 83 8.51 -7.94 -6.86
CA ALA A 83 7.06 -8.10 -6.99
C ALA A 83 6.41 -8.46 -5.64
N LEU A 84 7.07 -9.29 -4.83
CA LEU A 84 6.59 -9.63 -3.50
C LEU A 84 6.67 -8.45 -2.53
N LEU A 85 7.68 -7.59 -2.66
CA LEU A 85 7.76 -6.33 -1.91
C LEU A 85 6.56 -5.41 -2.24
N ALA A 86 6.25 -5.23 -3.52
CA ALA A 86 5.08 -4.46 -3.95
C ALA A 86 3.77 -5.10 -3.46
N SER A 87 3.68 -6.44 -3.50
CA SER A 87 2.53 -7.20 -3.00
C SER A 87 2.36 -7.06 -1.48
N ALA A 88 3.46 -7.03 -0.72
CA ALA A 88 3.44 -6.76 0.72
C ALA A 88 2.90 -5.36 1.03
N ALA A 89 3.25 -4.35 0.22
CA ALA A 89 2.68 -3.01 0.36
C ALA A 89 1.16 -2.98 0.09
N ILE A 90 0.69 -3.70 -0.93
CA ILE A 90 -0.74 -3.90 -1.20
C ILE A 90 -1.44 -4.61 -0.04
N ALA A 91 -0.81 -5.62 0.56
CA ALA A 91 -1.37 -6.32 1.72
C ALA A 91 -1.56 -5.37 2.92
N VAL A 92 -0.55 -4.55 3.23
CA VAL A 92 -0.65 -3.52 4.29
C VAL A 92 -1.78 -2.53 3.97
N ALA A 93 -1.88 -2.06 2.73
CA ALA A 93 -2.93 -1.15 2.30
C ALA A 93 -4.33 -1.77 2.48
N SER A 94 -4.45 -3.03 2.08
CA SER A 94 -5.68 -3.83 2.16
C SER A 94 -6.16 -4.03 3.59
N GLU A 95 -5.24 -4.25 4.52
CA GLU A 95 -5.55 -4.34 5.95
C GLU A 95 -6.02 -3.00 6.52
N GLU A 96 -5.28 -1.91 6.25
CA GLU A 96 -5.51 -0.64 6.93
C GLU A 96 -6.66 0.19 6.34
N PHE A 97 -6.92 0.05 5.04
CA PHE A 97 -7.95 0.80 4.32
C PHE A 97 -9.29 0.05 4.17
N SER A 98 -9.42 -1.13 4.80
CA SER A 98 -10.67 -1.90 4.87
C SER A 98 -11.36 -1.74 6.24
N TYR A 99 -11.26 -2.77 7.08
CA TYR A 99 -11.97 -2.88 8.34
C TYR A 99 -11.69 -1.73 9.32
N PRO A 100 -10.48 -1.15 9.41
CA PRO A 100 -10.27 0.04 10.26
C PRO A 100 -11.08 1.26 9.79
N ILE A 101 -11.29 1.43 8.48
CA ILE A 101 -12.13 2.50 7.93
C ILE A 101 -13.60 2.20 8.22
N MET A 102 -14.05 0.97 7.98
CA MET A 102 -15.42 0.53 8.31
C MET A 102 -15.72 0.69 9.80
N LEU A 103 -14.77 0.30 10.66
CA LEU A 103 -14.87 0.44 12.10
C LEU A 103 -15.09 1.90 12.49
N GLY A 104 -14.28 2.81 11.94
CA GLY A 104 -14.35 4.24 12.25
C GLY A 104 -15.65 4.93 11.84
N PHE A 105 -16.40 4.37 10.88
CA PHE A 105 -17.71 4.86 10.49
C PHE A 105 -18.88 4.12 11.13
N LYS A 106 -18.80 2.79 11.33
CA LYS A 106 -19.96 1.94 11.67
C LYS A 106 -19.86 1.31 13.06
N TRP A 107 -18.83 0.50 13.30
CA TRP A 107 -18.80 -0.37 14.48
C TRP A 107 -18.40 0.33 15.76
N ASN A 108 -17.46 1.27 15.64
CA ASN A 108 -17.08 2.16 16.71
C ASN A 108 -16.83 3.52 16.05
N PRO A 109 -17.85 4.39 15.97
CA PRO A 109 -17.89 5.57 15.09
C PRO A 109 -16.93 6.70 15.53
N VAL A 110 -15.65 6.39 15.67
CA VAL A 110 -14.59 7.30 16.12
C VAL A 110 -14.39 8.46 15.15
N PHE A 111 -14.74 8.31 13.87
CA PHE A 111 -14.67 9.44 12.92
C PHE A 111 -15.74 10.50 13.20
N PHE A 112 -16.93 10.10 13.65
CA PHE A 112 -17.94 11.05 14.11
C PHE A 112 -17.52 11.72 15.41
N GLY A 113 -16.92 10.96 16.34
CA GLY A 113 -16.34 11.54 17.57
C GLY A 113 -15.20 12.54 17.29
N MET A 114 -14.31 12.22 16.36
CA MET A 114 -13.27 13.15 15.91
C MET A 114 -13.87 14.39 15.25
N ASN A 115 -14.91 14.22 14.42
CA ASN A 115 -15.54 15.35 13.72
C ASN A 115 -16.43 16.22 14.61
N ALA A 116 -16.93 15.70 15.73
CA ALA A 116 -17.59 16.50 16.77
C ALA A 116 -16.61 17.46 17.48
N SER A 117 -15.31 17.19 17.39
CA SER A 117 -14.26 18.15 17.76
C SER A 117 -13.95 19.12 16.60
N SER A 118 -13.01 20.06 16.79
CA SER A 118 -12.61 21.01 15.73
C SER A 118 -11.81 20.39 14.56
N ILE A 119 -11.81 19.04 14.42
CA ILE A 119 -11.12 18.31 13.35
C ILE A 119 -12.06 18.15 12.14
N GLN A 120 -11.56 18.53 10.97
CA GLN A 120 -12.32 18.42 9.72
C GLN A 120 -12.30 16.99 9.16
N PRO A 121 -13.35 16.55 8.44
CA PRO A 121 -13.40 15.21 7.82
C PRO A 121 -12.20 14.91 6.92
N GLY A 122 -11.77 15.90 6.14
CA GLY A 122 -10.58 15.77 5.29
C GLY A 122 -9.29 15.57 6.09
N GLN A 123 -9.20 16.12 7.30
CA GLN A 123 -8.04 15.93 8.16
C GLN A 123 -7.99 14.51 8.73
N ILE A 124 -9.14 13.89 8.99
CA ILE A 124 -9.24 12.49 9.43
C ILE A 124 -8.63 11.57 8.38
N ILE A 125 -9.07 11.70 7.12
CA ILE A 125 -8.55 10.89 6.01
C ILE A 125 -7.05 11.09 5.80
N ASN A 126 -6.58 12.34 5.83
CA ASN A 126 -5.15 12.63 5.72
C ASN A 126 -4.34 11.99 6.85
N GLY A 127 -4.81 12.06 8.09
CA GLY A 127 -4.14 11.44 9.24
C GLY A 127 -4.07 9.92 9.14
N ILE A 128 -5.13 9.30 8.63
CA ILE A 128 -5.14 7.85 8.34
C ILE A 128 -4.08 7.54 7.29
N VAL A 129 -4.10 8.21 6.13
CA VAL A 129 -3.12 7.98 5.05
C VAL A 129 -1.68 8.15 5.55
N ILE A 130 -1.40 9.19 6.34
CA ILE A 130 -0.08 9.42 6.94
C ILE A 130 0.31 8.25 7.85
N SER A 131 -0.58 7.82 8.75
CA SER A 131 -0.29 6.72 9.67
C SER A 131 -0.03 5.40 8.95
N VAL A 132 -0.79 5.13 7.88
CA VAL A 132 -0.65 3.92 7.07
C VAL A 132 0.60 3.97 6.22
N ALA A 133 0.94 5.12 5.64
CA ALA A 133 2.17 5.30 4.87
C ALA A 133 3.42 5.02 5.72
N VAL A 134 3.45 5.49 6.97
CA VAL A 134 4.57 5.20 7.89
C VAL A 134 4.64 3.73 8.25
N ARG A 135 3.52 3.07 8.60
CA ARG A 135 3.49 1.61 8.85
C ARG A 135 3.98 0.83 7.64
N MET A 136 3.47 1.16 6.46
CA MET A 136 3.80 0.52 5.19
C MET A 136 5.27 0.71 4.86
N LEU A 137 5.83 1.90 5.06
CA LEU A 137 7.25 2.18 4.86
C LEU A 137 8.11 1.27 5.74
N VAL A 138 7.77 1.08 7.02
CA VAL A 138 8.49 0.16 7.91
C VAL A 138 8.46 -1.27 7.35
N THR A 139 7.29 -1.76 6.94
CA THR A 139 7.17 -3.09 6.33
C THR A 139 8.01 -3.22 5.06
N CYS A 140 7.95 -2.23 4.16
CA CYS A 140 8.71 -2.24 2.91
C CYS A 140 10.23 -2.19 3.17
N VAL A 141 10.69 -1.41 4.14
CA VAL A 141 12.11 -1.35 4.53
C VAL A 141 12.57 -2.70 5.09
N ILE A 142 11.81 -3.31 6.01
CA ILE A 142 12.15 -4.63 6.57
C ILE A 142 12.23 -5.66 5.44
N TYR A 143 11.22 -5.69 4.56
CA TYR A 143 11.20 -6.61 3.43
C TYR A 143 12.41 -6.37 2.50
N TYR A 144 12.73 -5.13 2.18
CA TYR A 144 13.91 -4.78 1.38
C TYR A 144 15.23 -5.23 2.02
N VAL A 145 15.38 -5.11 3.34
CA VAL A 145 16.55 -5.66 4.06
C VAL A 145 16.65 -7.16 3.84
N PHE A 146 15.55 -7.91 3.91
CA PHE A 146 15.57 -9.34 3.58
C PHE A 146 15.93 -9.58 2.11
N MET A 147 15.44 -8.78 1.17
CA MET A 147 15.85 -8.90 -0.23
C MET A 147 17.37 -8.73 -0.40
N LEU A 148 18.00 -7.82 0.35
CA LEU A 148 19.46 -7.66 0.39
C LEU A 148 20.16 -8.88 0.98
N LEU A 149 19.67 -9.40 2.12
CA LEU A 149 20.25 -10.58 2.79
C LEU A 149 20.22 -11.82 1.90
N PHE A 150 19.18 -11.95 1.07
CA PHE A 150 19.00 -13.06 0.14
C PHE A 150 19.64 -12.82 -1.24
N GLY A 151 20.30 -11.67 -1.46
CA GLY A 151 20.95 -11.35 -2.73
C GLY A 151 19.99 -11.10 -3.90
N ALA A 152 18.75 -10.71 -3.62
CA ALA A 152 17.70 -10.55 -4.62
C ALA A 152 17.70 -9.17 -5.32
N VAL A 153 18.67 -8.31 -5.02
CA VAL A 153 18.76 -6.93 -5.52
C VAL A 153 20.19 -6.63 -5.98
N PRO A 154 20.57 -7.04 -7.20
CA PRO A 154 21.91 -6.80 -7.72
C PRO A 154 22.14 -5.35 -8.21
N GLY A 155 21.07 -4.58 -8.43
CA GLY A 155 21.13 -3.22 -8.97
C GLY A 155 21.47 -2.16 -7.91
N PRO A 156 22.29 -1.14 -8.26
CA PRO A 156 22.72 -0.10 -7.31
C PRO A 156 21.59 0.84 -6.87
N LEU A 157 20.53 0.93 -7.68
CA LEU A 157 19.34 1.74 -7.40
C LEU A 157 18.24 0.95 -6.68
N GLY A 158 18.54 -0.26 -6.21
CA GLY A 158 17.55 -1.16 -5.63
C GLY A 158 16.79 -0.59 -4.43
N PHE A 159 17.37 0.37 -3.70
CA PHE A 159 16.69 1.04 -2.59
C PHE A 159 15.44 1.82 -3.02
N LEU A 160 15.36 2.21 -4.30
CA LEU A 160 14.17 2.89 -4.87
C LEU A 160 12.96 1.95 -5.01
N THR A 161 13.14 0.64 -4.87
CA THR A 161 12.01 -0.30 -4.78
C THR A 161 11.12 -0.03 -3.56
N VAL A 162 11.68 0.50 -2.46
CA VAL A 162 10.92 0.86 -1.26
C VAL A 162 9.90 1.98 -1.52
N PRO A 163 10.29 3.18 -2.02
CA PRO A 163 9.32 4.22 -2.35
C PRO A 163 8.37 3.81 -3.48
N VAL A 164 8.79 2.98 -4.44
CA VAL A 164 7.90 2.44 -5.48
C VAL A 164 6.84 1.52 -4.89
N ALA A 165 7.22 0.59 -4.00
CA ALA A 165 6.29 -0.29 -3.31
C ALA A 165 5.32 0.50 -2.43
N LEU A 166 5.82 1.50 -1.69
CA LEU A 166 4.99 2.41 -0.89
C LEU A 166 3.96 3.13 -1.78
N LEU A 167 4.40 3.70 -2.90
CA LEU A 167 3.51 4.38 -3.85
C LEU A 167 2.46 3.41 -4.42
N THR A 168 2.86 2.17 -4.73
CA THR A 168 1.98 1.11 -5.25
C THR A 168 0.89 0.73 -4.24
N GLY A 169 1.29 0.48 -2.99
CA GLY A 169 0.38 0.20 -1.90
C GLY A 169 -0.60 1.34 -1.64
N LEU A 170 -0.11 2.59 -1.63
CA LEU A 170 -0.95 3.77 -1.44
C LEU A 170 -1.89 4.03 -2.64
N ALA A 171 -1.45 3.80 -3.88
CA ALA A 171 -2.26 3.97 -5.08
C ALA A 171 -3.51 3.08 -5.06
N PHE A 172 -3.33 1.79 -4.80
CA PHE A 172 -4.44 0.86 -4.57
C PHE A 172 -5.23 1.20 -3.30
N GLY A 173 -4.51 1.41 -2.20
CA GLY A 173 -5.07 1.63 -0.88
C GLY A 173 -5.99 2.84 -0.79
N ALA A 174 -5.65 3.94 -1.46
CA ALA A 174 -6.46 5.14 -1.47
C ALA A 174 -7.80 4.94 -2.20
N LEU A 175 -7.81 4.21 -3.31
CA LEU A 175 -9.05 3.83 -4.01
C LEU A 175 -9.89 2.88 -3.16
N PHE A 176 -9.23 1.92 -2.52
CA PHE A 176 -9.92 0.97 -1.66
C PHE A 176 -10.50 1.66 -0.40
N MET A 177 -9.78 2.62 0.19
CA MET A 177 -10.29 3.48 1.26
C MET A 177 -11.51 4.28 0.81
N ALA A 178 -11.47 4.85 -0.40
CA ALA A 178 -12.59 5.59 -0.95
C ALA A 178 -13.83 4.69 -1.10
N TYR A 179 -13.64 3.48 -1.63
CA TYR A 179 -14.69 2.49 -1.72
C TYR A 179 -15.25 2.12 -0.33
N THR A 180 -14.38 1.77 0.62
CA THR A 180 -14.80 1.43 1.99
C THR A 180 -15.57 2.56 2.65
N ALA A 181 -15.18 3.81 2.44
CA ALA A 181 -15.87 4.98 2.99
C ALA A 181 -17.31 5.13 2.46
N THR A 182 -17.66 4.53 1.31
CA THR A 182 -19.05 4.51 0.80
C THR A 182 -19.93 3.49 1.50
N LEU A 183 -19.34 2.46 2.11
CA LEU A 183 -20.09 1.33 2.67
C LEU A 183 -20.78 1.72 3.98
N LYS A 184 -22.12 1.58 3.99
CA LYS A 184 -22.95 1.75 5.19
C LYS A 184 -23.13 0.44 5.96
N ASP A 185 -23.02 -0.68 5.27
CA ASP A 185 -23.19 -2.01 5.81
C ASP A 185 -22.02 -2.91 5.48
N ASP A 186 -21.62 -3.74 6.45
CA ASP A 186 -20.73 -4.85 6.21
C ASP A 186 -21.56 -6.09 5.90
N THR A 187 -21.78 -6.33 4.62
CA THR A 187 -22.43 -7.53 4.08
C THR A 187 -21.44 -8.40 3.31
N GLY A 188 -20.13 -8.28 3.60
CA GLY A 188 -19.07 -9.04 2.95
C GLY A 188 -18.45 -8.38 1.72
N GLN A 189 -18.77 -7.13 1.40
CA GLN A 189 -18.20 -6.41 0.24
C GLN A 189 -16.68 -6.30 0.31
N LEU A 190 -16.14 -6.02 1.49
CA LEU A 190 -14.68 -5.95 1.70
C LEU A 190 -14.01 -7.31 1.44
N ALA A 191 -14.64 -8.40 1.89
CA ALA A 191 -14.14 -9.75 1.63
C ALA A 191 -14.23 -10.12 0.13
N MET A 192 -15.24 -9.62 -0.60
CA MET A 192 -15.31 -9.77 -2.05
C MET A 192 -14.16 -9.05 -2.75
N VAL A 193 -13.81 -7.83 -2.33
CA VAL A 193 -12.64 -7.11 -2.88
C VAL A 193 -11.36 -7.91 -2.67
N MET A 194 -11.15 -8.49 -1.48
CA MET A 194 -9.98 -9.33 -1.20
C MET A 194 -9.87 -10.52 -2.16
N ARG A 195 -11.00 -11.18 -2.44
CA ARG A 195 -11.03 -12.43 -3.23
C ARG A 195 -11.09 -12.21 -4.74
N PHE A 196 -11.79 -11.18 -5.20
CA PHE A 196 -12.08 -10.97 -6.61
C PHE A 196 -11.28 -9.81 -7.23
N ILE A 197 -10.60 -9.00 -6.42
CA ILE A 197 -9.73 -7.93 -6.94
C ILE A 197 -8.28 -8.24 -6.60
N ILE A 198 -7.93 -8.40 -5.33
CA ILE A 198 -6.53 -8.53 -4.91
C ILE A 198 -5.92 -9.85 -5.38
N LEU A 199 -6.63 -10.97 -5.23
CA LEU A 199 -6.13 -12.26 -5.66
C LEU A 199 -5.91 -12.30 -7.19
N PRO A 200 -6.89 -11.97 -8.05
CA PRO A 200 -6.66 -11.89 -9.50
C PRO A 200 -5.56 -10.89 -9.85
N MET A 201 -5.55 -9.70 -9.24
CA MET A 201 -4.47 -8.73 -9.44
C MET A 201 -3.11 -9.38 -9.18
N THR A 202 -2.91 -10.04 -8.05
CA THR A 202 -1.63 -10.68 -7.70
C THR A 202 -1.21 -11.74 -8.73
N LEU A 203 -2.16 -12.53 -9.24
CA LEU A 203 -1.88 -13.58 -10.23
C LEU A 203 -1.58 -13.02 -11.62
N PHE A 204 -2.29 -11.96 -12.03
CA PHE A 204 -2.23 -11.40 -13.39
C PHE A 204 -1.32 -10.17 -13.52
N SER A 205 -0.69 -9.69 -12.43
CA SER A 205 0.25 -8.55 -12.46
C SER A 205 1.69 -8.93 -12.81
N GLY A 206 1.92 -10.15 -13.28
CA GLY A 206 3.26 -10.65 -13.56
C GLY A 206 4.12 -10.87 -12.31
N THR A 207 3.49 -11.17 -11.16
CA THR A 207 4.19 -11.32 -9.87
C THR A 207 5.12 -12.52 -9.85
N PHE A 208 4.63 -13.68 -10.31
CA PHE A 208 5.37 -14.95 -10.29
C PHE A 208 5.98 -15.31 -11.64
N PHE A 209 5.37 -14.87 -12.74
CA PHE A 209 5.85 -15.09 -14.10
C PHE A 209 5.75 -13.79 -14.90
N PRO A 210 6.59 -13.57 -15.91
CA PRO A 210 6.48 -12.42 -16.80
C PRO A 210 5.09 -12.30 -17.43
N LEU A 211 4.59 -11.06 -17.59
CA LEU A 211 3.22 -10.81 -18.06
C LEU A 211 3.00 -11.25 -19.51
N ASP A 212 4.05 -11.19 -20.33
CA ASP A 212 4.10 -11.58 -21.74
C ASP A 212 3.90 -13.10 -21.96
N VAL A 213 4.14 -13.93 -20.94
CA VAL A 213 3.83 -15.36 -20.97
C VAL A 213 2.33 -15.63 -20.93
N LEU A 214 1.52 -14.69 -20.40
CA LEU A 214 0.08 -14.86 -20.36
C LEU A 214 -0.55 -14.66 -21.74
N PRO A 215 -1.65 -15.36 -22.05
CA PRO A 215 -2.43 -15.11 -23.26
C PRO A 215 -2.81 -13.63 -23.40
N PRO A 216 -2.78 -13.04 -24.61
CA PRO A 216 -3.02 -11.61 -24.82
C PRO A 216 -4.32 -11.09 -24.22
N TYR A 217 -5.37 -11.92 -24.17
CA TYR A 217 -6.66 -11.58 -23.59
C TYR A 217 -6.68 -11.50 -22.05
N LEU A 218 -5.60 -11.87 -21.36
CA LEU A 218 -5.45 -11.72 -19.90
C LEU A 218 -4.47 -10.59 -19.53
N GLN A 219 -3.60 -10.17 -20.45
CA GLN A 219 -2.57 -9.18 -20.18
C GLN A 219 -3.14 -7.81 -19.79
N TRP A 220 -4.32 -7.45 -20.30
CA TRP A 220 -4.99 -6.19 -19.96
C TRP A 220 -5.35 -6.07 -18.46
N ILE A 221 -5.58 -7.20 -17.78
CA ILE A 221 -5.83 -7.21 -16.33
C ILE A 221 -4.56 -6.76 -15.59
N GLY A 222 -3.41 -7.23 -16.07
CA GLY A 222 -2.10 -6.78 -15.60
C GLY A 222 -1.90 -5.29 -15.85
N TRP A 223 -2.13 -4.80 -17.08
CA TRP A 223 -1.90 -3.39 -17.43
C TRP A 223 -2.79 -2.39 -16.69
N ILE A 224 -3.97 -2.78 -16.23
CA ILE A 224 -4.84 -1.92 -15.40
C ILE A 224 -4.43 -1.99 -13.92
N SER A 225 -3.67 -3.01 -13.52
CA SER A 225 -3.36 -3.18 -12.11
C SER A 225 -2.26 -2.22 -11.63
N PRO A 226 -2.44 -1.55 -10.48
CA PRO A 226 -1.35 -0.79 -9.86
C PRO A 226 -0.17 -1.72 -9.49
N LEU A 227 -0.45 -2.98 -9.18
CA LEU A 227 0.59 -3.93 -8.80
C LEU A 227 1.56 -4.24 -9.96
N TRP A 228 1.07 -4.39 -11.20
CA TRP A 228 1.95 -4.54 -12.35
C TRP A 228 2.87 -3.33 -12.52
N HIS A 229 2.29 -2.11 -12.44
CA HIS A 229 3.10 -0.92 -12.58
C HIS A 229 4.15 -0.76 -11.47
N GLY A 230 3.81 -1.13 -10.24
CA GLY A 230 4.75 -1.16 -9.13
C GLY A 230 5.84 -2.22 -9.28
N THR A 231 5.46 -3.38 -9.82
CA THR A 231 6.35 -4.53 -9.99
C THR A 231 7.40 -4.25 -11.06
N GLU A 232 7.00 -3.84 -12.27
CA GLU A 232 7.93 -3.56 -13.37
C GLU A 232 8.91 -2.44 -13.00
N LEU A 233 8.40 -1.32 -12.46
CA LEU A 233 9.24 -0.23 -12.01
C LEU A 233 10.20 -0.65 -10.89
N SER A 234 9.77 -1.55 -9.99
CA SER A 234 10.66 -2.11 -8.97
C SER A 234 11.72 -3.02 -9.58
N ARG A 235 11.45 -3.77 -10.64
CA ARG A 235 12.43 -4.62 -11.33
C ARG A 235 13.49 -3.78 -12.07
N VAL A 236 13.09 -2.68 -12.69
CA VAL A 236 14.00 -1.68 -13.28
C VAL A 236 15.00 -1.19 -12.22
N PHE A 237 14.53 -0.81 -11.03
CA PHE A 237 15.43 -0.36 -9.97
C PHE A 237 16.20 -1.49 -9.28
N ALA A 238 15.59 -2.66 -9.11
CA ALA A 238 16.18 -3.77 -8.36
C ALA A 238 17.35 -4.44 -9.08
N TYR A 239 17.26 -4.61 -10.39
CA TYR A 239 18.27 -5.33 -11.17
C TYR A 239 18.54 -4.74 -12.56
N GLY A 240 17.97 -3.59 -12.90
CA GLY A 240 18.19 -2.96 -14.21
C GLY A 240 17.46 -3.66 -15.35
N MET A 241 16.23 -4.13 -15.10
CA MET A 241 15.38 -4.65 -16.18
C MET A 241 15.36 -3.67 -17.37
N PRO A 242 15.64 -4.13 -18.60
CA PRO A 242 15.54 -3.28 -19.79
C PRO A 242 14.10 -2.80 -19.99
N GLU A 243 13.87 -1.51 -19.75
CA GLU A 243 12.58 -0.87 -19.95
C GLU A 243 12.78 0.51 -20.62
N PRO A 244 11.97 0.87 -21.63
CA PRO A 244 11.98 2.21 -22.18
C PRO A 244 11.60 3.27 -21.13
N LEU A 245 12.35 4.35 -21.03
CA LEU A 245 12.12 5.41 -20.03
C LEU A 245 10.69 5.98 -20.04
N TRP A 246 10.05 6.05 -21.21
CA TRP A 246 8.67 6.53 -21.33
C TRP A 246 7.69 5.63 -20.55
N LEU A 247 7.94 4.32 -20.50
CA LEU A 247 7.11 3.37 -19.79
C LEU A 247 7.30 3.51 -18.27
N SER A 248 8.54 3.69 -17.81
CA SER A 248 8.84 4.03 -16.41
C SER A 248 8.11 5.30 -15.95
N VAL A 249 8.06 6.32 -16.82
CA VAL A 249 7.28 7.55 -16.55
C VAL A 249 5.78 7.24 -16.47
N VAL A 250 5.24 6.41 -17.36
CA VAL A 250 3.83 5.97 -17.31
C VAL A 250 3.54 5.26 -15.99
N HIS A 251 4.40 4.36 -15.51
CA HIS A 251 4.24 3.70 -14.21
C HIS A 251 4.08 4.70 -13.06
N VAL A 252 4.98 5.70 -12.99
CA VAL A 252 4.93 6.74 -11.95
C VAL A 252 3.69 7.60 -12.06
N VAL A 253 3.36 8.10 -13.27
CA VAL A 253 2.19 8.95 -13.50
C VAL A 253 0.90 8.20 -13.19
N TYR A 254 0.82 6.94 -13.59
CA TYR A 254 -0.34 6.09 -13.33
C TYR A 254 -0.56 5.89 -11.83
N LEU A 255 0.47 5.46 -11.10
CA LEU A 255 0.37 5.21 -9.66
C LEU A 255 0.08 6.48 -8.86
N THR A 256 0.74 7.59 -9.19
CA THR A 256 0.47 8.90 -8.54
C THR A 256 -0.92 9.41 -8.88
N GLY A 257 -1.39 9.21 -10.11
CA GLY A 257 -2.75 9.53 -10.55
C GLY A 257 -3.82 8.75 -9.77
N LEU A 258 -3.64 7.42 -9.60
CA LEU A 258 -4.55 6.60 -8.81
C LEU A 258 -4.56 7.01 -7.33
N LEU A 259 -3.38 7.27 -6.74
CA LEU A 259 -3.28 7.77 -5.37
C LEU A 259 -4.04 9.10 -5.21
N ALA A 260 -3.80 10.06 -6.11
CA ALA A 260 -4.48 11.35 -6.07
C ALA A 260 -6.00 11.20 -6.22
N LEU A 261 -6.45 10.38 -7.18
CA LEU A 261 -7.88 10.12 -7.42
C LEU A 261 -8.53 9.48 -6.18
N GLY A 262 -7.97 8.38 -5.67
CA GLY A 262 -8.50 7.69 -4.51
C GLY A 262 -8.52 8.57 -3.27
N TRP A 263 -7.47 9.35 -3.04
CA TRP A 263 -7.39 10.26 -1.91
C TRP A 263 -8.43 11.39 -1.99
N ILE A 264 -8.62 12.01 -3.17
CA ILE A 264 -9.64 13.04 -3.39
C ILE A 264 -11.05 12.46 -3.18
N LEU A 265 -11.33 11.27 -3.75
CA LEU A 265 -12.63 10.61 -3.61
C LEU A 265 -12.91 10.26 -2.14
N ALA A 266 -11.96 9.66 -1.43
CA ALA A 266 -12.10 9.32 -0.01
C ALA A 266 -12.41 10.56 0.84
N ARG A 267 -11.71 11.68 0.59
CA ARG A 267 -11.99 12.96 1.28
C ARG A 267 -13.39 13.47 0.99
N ARG A 268 -13.82 13.48 -0.28
CA ARG A 268 -15.16 13.96 -0.68
C ARG A 268 -16.27 13.12 -0.05
N ILE A 269 -16.15 11.79 -0.13
CA ILE A 269 -17.12 10.84 0.44
C ILE A 269 -17.21 11.02 1.96
N THR A 270 -16.07 11.16 2.63
CA THR A 270 -16.02 11.33 4.09
C THR A 270 -16.59 12.66 4.55
N VAL A 271 -16.34 13.75 3.80
CA VAL A 271 -16.97 15.06 4.05
C VAL A 271 -18.48 14.95 3.94
N GLY A 272 -18.99 14.30 2.89
CA GLY A 272 -20.42 14.08 2.73
C GLY A 272 -20.99 13.29 3.92
N ARG A 273 -20.35 12.19 4.28
CA ARG A 273 -20.85 11.26 5.31
C ARG A 273 -20.83 11.80 6.74
N LEU A 274 -19.84 12.62 7.10
CA LEU A 274 -19.72 13.15 8.47
C LEU A 274 -20.48 14.45 8.70
N ASN A 275 -20.80 15.19 7.63
CA ASN A 275 -21.54 16.45 7.73
C ASN A 275 -23.05 16.31 7.45
N THR A 276 -23.56 15.07 7.36
CA THR A 276 -25.02 14.80 7.27
C THR A 276 -25.55 14.48 8.65
#